data_AF-A0A0R0GP97-F1
#
_entry.id   AF-A0A0R0GP97-F1
#
_cell.length_a   1.000
_cell.length_b   1.000
_cell.length_c   1.000
_cell.angle_alpha   90.00
_cell.angle_beta   90.00
_cell.angle_gamma   90.00
#
_symmetry.space_group_name_H-M   'P 1'
#
loop_
_entity.id
_entity.type
_entity.pdbx_description
1 polymer ?
#
loop_
_entity_poly.entity_id
_entity_poly.type
_entity_poly.pdbx_seq_one_letter_code
_entity_poly.pdbx_strand_id
1 'polypeptide(L)'
;MFDVHNNGLLDGLRIGLKILRLEFAHYDYQSRQTISAKDFALSMVASADMSHLGRLLERVDGLNDDPRLKDARLTFEDLKNFAELRKKLLPFSLALFSFGEVNGLLTRDDFQRAASHVYGISLSNIVVEIVFHLFDANRDGNLSFDEFVRVLHKREKDVAQPVETGIMGWLSCGGNRMHNPLSSWMFS
;
A
#
# COMPACT_ATOMS: atom_id res chain seq x y z
N MET A 1 -33.34 -7.55 -15.33
CA MET A 1 -32.88 -7.08 -14.01
C MET A 1 -31.36 -7.25 -13.98
N PHE A 2 -30.62 -6.34 -14.62
CA PHE A 2 -29.17 -6.25 -14.42
C PHE A 2 -28.96 -5.40 -13.18
N ASP A 3 -28.26 -5.97 -12.22
CA ASP A 3 -28.28 -5.58 -10.81
C ASP A 3 -27.67 -4.19 -10.57
N VAL A 4 -28.42 -3.31 -9.91
CA VAL A 4 -27.95 -1.97 -9.48
C VAL A 4 -26.73 -2.10 -8.55
N HIS A 5 -26.58 -3.26 -7.90
CA HIS A 5 -25.41 -3.57 -7.07
C HIS A 5 -24.11 -3.72 -7.87
N ASN A 6 -24.18 -4.21 -9.11
CA ASN A 6 -22.99 -4.38 -9.94
C ASN A 6 -22.45 -3.02 -10.45
N ASN A 7 -23.34 -2.05 -10.71
CA ASN A 7 -22.92 -0.71 -11.13
C ASN A 7 -22.13 0.00 -10.02
N GLY A 8 -22.55 -0.11 -8.76
CA GLY A 8 -21.82 0.50 -7.63
C GLY A 8 -20.40 -0.06 -7.45
N LEU A 9 -20.23 -1.38 -7.60
CA LEU A 9 -18.91 -2.02 -7.51
C LEU A 9 -18.02 -1.66 -8.71
N LEU A 10 -18.58 -1.63 -9.92
CA LEU A 10 -17.87 -1.20 -11.12
C LEU A 10 -17.46 0.28 -11.04
N ASP A 11 -18.32 1.14 -10.51
CA ASP A 11 -18.02 2.55 -10.29
C ASP A 11 -16.90 2.72 -9.26
N GLY A 12 -16.94 1.97 -8.15
CA GLY A 12 -15.87 1.95 -7.15
C GLY A 12 -14.53 1.51 -7.73
N LEU A 13 -14.51 0.43 -8.52
CA LEU A 13 -13.30 -0.06 -9.20
C LEU A 13 -12.78 0.97 -10.21
N ARG A 14 -13.68 1.60 -10.96
CA ARG A 14 -13.34 2.64 -11.95
C ARG A 14 -12.77 3.89 -11.28
N ILE A 15 -13.33 4.31 -10.15
CA ILE A 15 -12.82 5.44 -9.36
C ILE A 15 -11.42 5.11 -8.84
N GLY A 16 -11.21 3.93 -8.25
CA GLY A 16 -9.90 3.50 -7.75
C GLY A 16 -8.82 3.52 -8.83
N LEU A 17 -9.13 3.02 -10.03
CA LEU A 17 -8.18 3.05 -11.15
C LEU A 17 -7.90 4.47 -11.64
N LYS A 18 -8.89 5.36 -11.65
CA LYS A 18 -8.70 6.77 -12.01
C LYS A 18 -7.79 7.49 -11.02
N ILE A 19 -8.01 7.30 -9.72
CA ILE A 19 -7.17 7.89 -8.66
C ILE A 19 -5.72 7.40 -8.84
N LEU A 20 -5.51 6.11 -9.06
CA LEU A 20 -4.16 5.56 -9.25
C LEU A 20 -3.47 6.12 -10.49
N ARG A 21 -4.22 6.35 -11.58
CA ARG A 21 -3.68 6.99 -12.79
C ARG A 21 -3.28 8.44 -12.54
N LEU A 22 -4.06 9.18 -11.76
CA LEU A 22 -3.74 10.56 -11.38
C LEU A 22 -2.49 10.60 -10.48
N GLU A 23 -2.39 9.69 -9.52
CA GLU A 23 -1.19 9.54 -8.68
C GLU A 23 0.05 9.24 -9.53
N PHE A 24 -0.05 8.28 -10.45
CA PHE A 24 1.06 7.97 -11.35
C PHE A 24 1.45 9.17 -12.22
N ALA A 25 0.48 9.90 -12.78
CA ALA A 25 0.73 11.07 -13.60
C ALA A 25 1.36 12.23 -12.79
N HIS A 26 1.04 12.34 -11.50
CA HIS A 26 1.67 13.29 -10.60
C HIS A 26 3.15 13.00 -10.41
N TYR A 27 3.52 11.74 -10.18
CA TYR A 27 4.93 11.33 -10.08
C TYR A 27 5.65 11.36 -11.45
N ASP A 28 4.98 10.95 -12.53
CA ASP A 28 5.50 11.01 -13.90
C ASP A 28 5.30 12.39 -14.53
N TYR A 29 5.67 13.46 -13.80
CA TYR A 29 5.49 14.85 -14.25
C TYR A 29 6.21 15.18 -15.57
N GLN A 30 7.20 14.37 -15.95
CA GLN A 30 7.95 14.50 -17.20
C GLN A 30 7.38 13.63 -18.35
N SER A 31 6.26 12.93 -18.15
CA SER A 31 5.62 12.08 -19.15
C SER A 31 6.55 11.00 -19.74
N ARG A 32 7.40 10.40 -18.91
CA ARG A 32 8.34 9.32 -19.27
C ARG A 32 7.68 7.94 -19.29
N GLN A 33 6.40 7.85 -18.95
CA GLN A 33 5.63 6.61 -18.75
C GLN A 33 6.19 5.72 -17.63
N THR A 34 7.08 6.26 -16.80
CA THR A 34 7.76 5.55 -15.72
C THR A 34 8.13 6.50 -14.59
N ILE A 35 8.00 6.04 -13.35
CA ILE A 35 8.36 6.77 -12.14
C ILE A 35 9.64 6.18 -11.52
N SER A 36 10.33 6.95 -10.68
CA SER A 36 11.53 6.44 -9.98
C SER A 36 11.15 5.41 -8.91
N ALA A 37 12.10 4.58 -8.48
CA ALA A 37 11.92 3.72 -7.32
C ALA A 37 11.54 4.50 -6.06
N LYS A 38 12.10 5.70 -5.88
CA LYS A 38 11.79 6.59 -4.76
C LYS A 38 10.33 7.05 -4.80
N ASP A 39 9.84 7.50 -5.96
CA ASP A 39 8.45 7.94 -6.13
C ASP A 39 7.47 6.78 -5.94
N PHE A 40 7.82 5.60 -6.47
CA PHE A 40 7.06 4.39 -6.25
C PHE A 40 7.00 4.02 -4.75
N ALA A 41 8.12 4.10 -4.03
CA ALA A 41 8.17 3.86 -2.60
C ALA A 41 7.35 4.89 -1.80
N LEU A 42 7.38 6.17 -2.17
CA LEU A 42 6.52 7.20 -1.60
C LEU A 42 5.03 6.85 -1.79
N SER A 43 4.63 6.35 -2.96
CA SER A 43 3.25 5.86 -3.21
C SER A 43 2.84 4.70 -2.28
N MET A 44 3.79 3.84 -1.89
CA MET A 44 3.53 2.76 -0.93
C MET A 44 3.35 3.33 0.47
N VAL A 45 4.28 4.18 0.91
CA VAL A 45 4.32 4.77 2.24
C VAL A 45 3.13 5.71 2.49
N ALA A 46 2.65 6.43 1.47
CA ALA A 46 1.46 7.28 1.54
C ALA A 46 0.19 6.51 1.94
N SER A 47 0.18 5.18 1.79
CA SER A 47 -0.93 4.31 2.16
C SER A 47 -0.74 3.51 3.45
N ALA A 48 0.44 3.61 4.06
CA ALA A 48 0.79 2.88 5.27
C ALA A 48 0.17 3.50 6.53
N ASP A 49 0.19 2.77 7.65
CA ASP A 49 -0.21 3.32 8.94
C ASP A 49 0.70 4.49 9.37
N MET A 50 0.09 5.59 9.81
CA MET A 50 0.81 6.81 10.16
C MET A 50 1.79 6.63 11.33
N SER A 51 1.57 5.64 12.20
CA SER A 51 2.45 5.32 13.34
C SER A 51 3.87 4.90 12.92
N HIS A 52 4.05 4.49 11.66
CA HIS A 52 5.35 4.09 11.12
C HIS A 52 5.88 5.03 10.04
N LEU A 53 5.16 6.12 9.74
CA LEU A 53 5.45 7.00 8.61
C LEU A 53 6.89 7.55 8.65
N GLY A 54 7.36 8.06 9.80
CA GLY A 54 8.70 8.63 9.92
C GLY A 54 9.80 7.64 9.54
N ARG A 55 9.77 6.44 10.12
CA ARG A 55 10.74 5.37 9.83
C ARG A 55 10.69 4.90 8.37
N LEU A 56 9.50 4.90 7.77
CA LEU A 56 9.34 4.50 6.37
C LEU A 56 9.89 5.57 5.43
N LEU A 57 9.68 6.85 5.72
CA LEU A 57 10.26 7.95 4.94
C LEU A 57 11.79 7.94 5.00
N GLU A 58 12.39 7.67 6.17
CA GLU A 58 13.85 7.48 6.29
C GLU A 58 14.34 6.33 5.38
N ARG A 59 13.58 5.23 5.28
CA ARG A 59 13.91 4.13 4.37
C ARG A 59 13.74 4.51 2.91
N VAL A 60 12.71 5.28 2.57
CA VAL A 60 12.53 5.83 1.21
C VAL A 60 13.75 6.65 0.81
N ASP A 61 14.29 7.49 1.70
CA ASP A 61 15.48 8.29 1.40
C ASP A 61 16.71 7.42 1.14
N GLY A 62 16.88 6.33 1.89
CA GLY A 62 17.97 5.37 1.69
C GLY A 62 17.91 4.57 0.38
N LEU A 63 16.85 4.68 -0.42
CA LEU A 63 16.80 4.04 -1.76
C LEU A 63 17.83 4.62 -2.73
N ASN A 64 18.20 5.89 -2.54
CA ASN A 64 19.20 6.56 -3.37
C ASN A 64 20.62 6.01 -3.15
N ASP A 65 20.84 5.28 -2.05
CA ASP A 65 22.12 4.69 -1.69
C ASP A 65 22.29 3.27 -2.24
N ASP A 66 21.20 2.59 -2.64
CA ASP A 66 21.27 1.27 -3.29
C ASP A 66 21.46 1.44 -4.81
N PRO A 67 22.62 1.04 -5.38
CA PRO A 67 22.88 1.17 -6.81
C PRO A 67 21.88 0.44 -7.71
N ARG A 68 21.18 -0.59 -7.19
CA ARG A 68 20.18 -1.37 -7.94
C ARG A 68 18.84 -0.65 -8.03
N LEU A 69 18.55 0.24 -7.08
CA LEU A 69 17.25 0.91 -6.95
C LEU A 69 17.29 2.38 -7.35
N LYS A 70 18.43 3.06 -7.14
CA LYS A 70 18.61 4.50 -7.42
C LYS A 70 18.14 4.90 -8.81
N ASP A 71 18.56 4.16 -9.84
CA ASP A 71 18.23 4.45 -11.24
C ASP A 71 17.07 3.61 -11.79
N ALA A 72 16.44 2.80 -10.94
CA ALA A 72 15.35 1.92 -11.34
C ALA A 72 14.09 2.72 -11.68
N ARG A 73 13.38 2.24 -12.72
CA ARG A 73 12.17 2.86 -13.25
C ARG A 73 11.03 1.86 -13.25
N LEU A 74 9.86 2.30 -12.79
CA LEU A 74 8.66 1.47 -12.67
C LEU A 74 7.51 2.03 -13.49
N THR A 75 6.72 1.13 -14.06
CA THR A 75 5.60 1.45 -14.94
C THR A 75 4.30 1.65 -14.15
N PHE A 76 3.27 2.17 -14.82
CA PHE A 76 1.93 2.19 -14.25
C PHE A 76 1.40 0.78 -13.91
N GLU A 77 1.81 -0.23 -14.67
CA GLU A 77 1.38 -1.61 -14.41
C GLU A 77 2.01 -2.16 -13.12
N ASP A 78 3.26 -1.80 -12.80
CA ASP A 78 3.88 -2.12 -11.51
C ASP A 78 3.08 -1.51 -10.35
N LEU A 79 2.70 -0.24 -10.47
CA LEU A 79 1.91 0.48 -9.45
C LEU A 79 0.51 -0.13 -9.29
N LYS A 80 -0.14 -0.44 -10.40
CA LYS A 80 -1.45 -1.10 -10.43
C LYS A 80 -1.40 -2.48 -9.80
N ASN A 81 -0.43 -3.31 -10.17
CA ASN A 81 -0.27 -4.65 -9.63
C ASN A 81 -0.05 -4.63 -8.12
N PHE A 82 0.80 -3.73 -7.63
CA PHE A 82 1.02 -3.58 -6.20
C PHE A 82 -0.21 -3.00 -5.47
N ALA A 83 -0.93 -2.07 -6.06
CA ALA A 83 -2.19 -1.55 -5.50
C ALA A 83 -3.29 -2.62 -5.41
N GLU A 84 -3.41 -3.49 -6.41
CA GLU A 84 -4.34 -4.64 -6.39
C GLU A 84 -3.95 -5.67 -5.33
N LEU A 85 -2.64 -5.93 -5.16
CA LEU A 85 -2.15 -6.79 -4.09
C LEU A 85 -2.52 -6.24 -2.70
N ARG A 86 -2.33 -4.93 -2.51
CA ARG A 86 -2.63 -4.22 -1.25
C ARG A 86 -4.11 -4.27 -0.88
N LYS A 87 -5.02 -4.21 -1.87
CA LYS A 87 -6.47 -4.36 -1.61
C LYS A 87 -6.82 -5.73 -1.03
N LYS A 88 -6.00 -6.74 -1.29
CA LYS A 88 -6.21 -8.13 -0.87
C LYS A 88 -5.20 -8.56 0.18
N LEU A 89 -4.61 -7.60 0.89
CA LEU A 89 -3.48 -7.82 1.79
C LEU A 89 -3.76 -8.89 2.86
N LEU A 90 -4.95 -8.90 3.47
CA LEU A 90 -5.23 -9.87 4.53
C LEU A 90 -5.26 -11.31 3.97
N PRO A 91 -6.07 -11.65 2.95
CA PRO A 91 -5.97 -12.98 2.31
C PRO A 91 -4.58 -13.26 1.72
N PHE A 92 -3.91 -12.23 1.20
CA PHE A 92 -2.55 -12.37 0.67
C PHE A 92 -1.56 -12.77 1.75
N SER A 93 -1.62 -12.13 2.92
CA SER A 93 -0.78 -12.45 4.08
C SER A 93 -0.98 -13.90 4.50
N LEU A 94 -2.24 -14.35 4.61
CA LEU A 94 -2.56 -15.74 4.96
C LEU A 94 -1.95 -16.74 3.97
N ALA A 95 -2.06 -16.46 2.67
CA ALA A 95 -1.44 -17.30 1.66
C ALA A 95 0.08 -17.23 1.70
N LEU A 96 0.64 -16.04 1.88
CA LEU A 96 2.08 -15.80 1.96
C LEU A 96 2.72 -16.59 3.13
N PHE A 97 2.07 -16.62 4.30
CA PHE A 97 2.52 -17.43 5.44
C PHE A 97 2.26 -18.94 5.28
N SER A 98 1.46 -19.35 4.28
CA SER A 98 1.39 -20.77 3.89
C SER A 98 2.54 -21.20 2.99
N PHE A 99 3.19 -20.25 2.30
CA PHE A 99 4.36 -20.49 1.45
C PHE A 99 5.69 -20.26 2.17
N GLY A 100 5.70 -19.41 3.20
CA GLY A 100 6.89 -19.09 3.98
C GLY A 100 7.53 -20.30 4.65
N GLU A 101 8.79 -20.13 5.05
CA GLU A 101 9.48 -21.14 5.83
C GLU A 101 8.74 -21.40 7.15
N VAL A 102 8.98 -22.58 7.74
CA VAL A 102 8.36 -23.01 9.00
C VAL A 102 8.63 -22.01 10.15
N ASN A 103 9.64 -21.15 10.01
CA ASN A 103 9.98 -20.08 10.95
C ASN A 103 9.13 -18.81 10.82
N GLY A 104 8.24 -18.71 9.84
CA GLY A 104 7.42 -17.51 9.59
C GLY A 104 8.17 -16.36 8.91
N LEU A 105 9.32 -16.64 8.32
CA LEU A 105 10.10 -15.70 7.52
C LEU A 105 9.78 -15.88 6.03
N LEU A 106 9.59 -14.76 5.36
CA LEU A 106 9.24 -14.71 3.94
C LEU A 106 10.40 -14.20 3.12
N THR A 107 10.84 -15.02 2.17
CA THR A 107 11.82 -14.62 1.17
C THR A 107 11.17 -13.83 0.04
N ARG A 108 12.00 -13.20 -0.80
CA ARG A 108 11.54 -12.48 -2.00
C ARG A 108 10.81 -13.42 -2.97
N ASP A 109 11.30 -14.64 -3.10
CA ASP A 109 10.70 -15.68 -3.93
C ASP A 109 9.34 -16.11 -3.38
N ASP A 110 9.18 -16.22 -2.06
CA ASP A 110 7.87 -16.48 -1.42
C ASP A 110 6.87 -15.39 -1.76
N PHE A 111 7.31 -14.13 -1.69
CA PHE A 111 6.49 -12.97 -2.01
C PHE A 111 5.98 -13.01 -3.45
N GLN A 112 6.86 -13.27 -4.41
CA GLN A 112 6.48 -13.39 -5.82
C GLN A 112 5.58 -14.60 -6.07
N ARG A 113 5.90 -15.75 -5.47
CA ARG A 113 5.10 -16.98 -5.60
C ARG A 113 3.69 -16.77 -5.07
N ALA A 114 3.54 -16.17 -3.90
CA ALA A 114 2.22 -15.89 -3.34
C ALA A 114 1.42 -14.92 -4.24
N ALA A 115 2.05 -13.85 -4.76
CA ALA A 115 1.35 -12.87 -5.59
C ALA A 115 0.86 -13.49 -6.91
N SER A 116 1.71 -14.31 -7.53
CA SER A 116 1.41 -15.02 -8.76
C SER A 116 0.36 -16.12 -8.53
N HIS A 117 0.52 -16.97 -7.52
CA HIS A 117 -0.34 -18.11 -7.29
C HIS A 117 -1.75 -17.72 -6.83
N VAL A 118 -1.87 -16.71 -5.97
CA VAL A 118 -3.15 -16.35 -5.34
C VAL A 118 -3.95 -15.39 -6.21
N TYR A 119 -3.27 -14.52 -6.98
CA TYR A 119 -3.95 -13.45 -7.73
C TYR A 119 -3.61 -13.38 -9.21
N GLY A 120 -2.72 -14.22 -9.71
CA GLY A 120 -2.24 -14.11 -11.09
C GLY A 120 -1.45 -12.82 -11.34
N ILE A 121 -0.89 -12.21 -10.29
CA ILE A 121 -0.15 -10.95 -10.39
C ILE A 121 1.33 -11.28 -10.47
N SER A 122 1.98 -10.83 -11.54
CA SER A 122 3.43 -10.88 -11.66
C SER A 122 4.03 -9.56 -11.17
N LEU A 123 4.83 -9.63 -10.11
CA LEU A 123 5.57 -8.49 -9.58
C LEU A 123 7.00 -8.52 -10.12
N SER A 124 7.48 -7.39 -10.63
CA SER A 124 8.86 -7.26 -11.05
C SER A 124 9.82 -7.34 -9.86
N ASN A 125 11.04 -7.83 -10.08
CA ASN A 125 12.04 -7.97 -9.01
C ASN A 125 12.32 -6.63 -8.32
N ILE A 126 12.29 -5.51 -9.05
CA ILE A 126 12.46 -4.16 -8.49
C ILE A 126 11.36 -3.82 -7.49
N VAL A 127 10.09 -4.14 -7.79
CA VAL A 127 8.98 -3.92 -6.83
C VAL A 127 9.23 -4.70 -5.55
N VAL A 128 9.68 -5.95 -5.66
CA VAL A 128 9.96 -6.82 -4.51
C VAL A 128 11.14 -6.29 -3.69
N GLU A 129 12.22 -5.86 -4.34
CA GLU A 129 13.35 -5.22 -3.64
C GLU A 129 12.91 -3.95 -2.90
N ILE A 130 12.06 -3.12 -3.47
CA ILE A 130 11.53 -1.92 -2.80
C ILE A 130 10.68 -2.32 -1.59
N VAL A 131 9.80 -3.32 -1.72
CA VAL A 131 8.98 -3.83 -0.61
C VAL A 131 9.87 -4.30 0.56
N PHE A 132 10.90 -5.10 0.27
CA PHE A 132 11.83 -5.57 1.30
C PHE A 132 12.65 -4.41 1.87
N HIS A 133 13.13 -3.49 1.04
CA HIS A 133 13.85 -2.31 1.51
C HIS A 133 13.02 -1.46 2.48
N LEU A 134 11.71 -1.35 2.24
CA LEU A 134 10.82 -0.59 3.11
C LEU A 134 10.42 -1.35 4.37
N PHE A 135 10.13 -2.66 4.29
CA PHE A 135 9.45 -3.37 5.37
C PHE A 135 10.33 -4.30 6.19
N ASP A 136 11.44 -4.81 5.63
CA ASP A 136 12.44 -5.60 6.38
C ASP A 136 13.12 -4.64 7.37
N ALA A 137 12.69 -4.73 8.61
CA ALA A 137 13.01 -3.73 9.62
C ALA A 137 14.28 -4.05 10.38
N ASN A 138 14.57 -5.33 10.55
CA ASN A 138 15.78 -5.81 11.17
C ASN A 138 16.94 -6.01 10.16
N ARG A 139 16.66 -5.89 8.85
CA ARG A 139 17.62 -6.07 7.74
C ARG A 139 18.16 -7.49 7.65
N ASP A 140 17.38 -8.50 8.03
CA ASP A 140 17.80 -9.90 7.95
C ASP A 140 17.63 -10.52 6.56
N GLY A 141 17.02 -9.78 5.62
CA GLY A 141 16.78 -10.20 4.25
C GLY A 141 15.42 -10.86 4.03
N ASN A 142 14.63 -11.06 5.08
CA ASN A 142 13.30 -11.67 5.08
C ASN A 142 12.24 -10.69 5.60
N LEU A 143 10.97 -11.02 5.40
CA LEU A 143 9.85 -10.35 6.04
C LEU A 143 9.17 -11.29 7.02
N SER A 144 9.12 -10.91 8.29
CA SER A 144 8.24 -11.54 9.27
C SER A 144 6.78 -11.07 9.11
N PHE A 145 5.83 -11.81 9.70
CA PHE A 145 4.42 -11.38 9.81
C PHE A 145 4.30 -9.97 10.39
N ASP A 146 4.98 -9.73 11.50
CA ASP A 146 4.97 -8.45 12.17
C ASP A 146 5.45 -7.32 11.25
N GLU A 147 6.55 -7.50 10.53
CA GLU A 147 7.08 -6.48 9.61
C GLU A 147 6.14 -6.18 8.45
N PHE A 148 5.59 -7.23 7.85
CA PHE A 148 4.68 -7.09 6.72
C PHE A 148 3.36 -6.41 7.12
N VAL A 149 2.80 -6.83 8.25
CA VAL A 149 1.47 -6.41 8.68
C VAL A 149 1.49 -5.05 9.39
N ARG A 150 2.54 -4.74 10.16
CA ARG A 150 2.67 -3.43 10.83
C ARG A 150 2.64 -2.27 9.84
N VAL A 151 3.17 -2.46 8.64
CA VAL A 151 3.27 -1.36 7.69
C VAL A 151 2.06 -1.27 6.76
N LEU A 152 1.39 -2.38 6.51
CA LEU A 152 0.30 -2.44 5.53
C LEU A 152 -1.09 -2.46 6.15
N HIS A 153 -1.21 -2.47 7.49
CA HIS A 153 -2.49 -2.27 8.16
C HIS A 153 -3.08 -0.90 7.83
N LYS A 154 -4.06 -0.95 6.94
CA LYS A 154 -4.99 0.13 6.67
C LYS A 154 -5.77 0.46 7.94
N ARG A 155 -6.01 1.77 8.16
CA ARG A 155 -7.08 2.31 9.01
C ARG A 155 -8.44 1.69 8.65
N GLU A 156 -8.75 0.52 9.21
CA GLU A 156 -10.13 0.02 9.25
C GLU A 156 -10.84 0.38 10.56
N LYS A 157 -10.14 1.01 11.52
CA LYS A 157 -10.76 1.48 12.77
C LYS A 157 -11.50 2.82 12.67
N ASP A 158 -11.30 3.59 11.60
CA ASP A 158 -11.91 4.94 11.48
C ASP A 158 -13.15 4.98 10.55
N VAL A 159 -13.54 3.88 9.89
CA VAL A 159 -14.66 3.87 8.90
C VAL A 159 -15.72 2.79 9.20
N ALA A 160 -15.55 2.00 10.26
CA ALA A 160 -16.51 0.99 10.70
C ALA A 160 -17.59 1.57 11.64
N GLN A 161 -18.33 2.59 11.20
CA GLN A 161 -19.63 2.98 11.76
C GLN A 161 -20.51 3.52 10.62
N PRO A 162 -21.30 2.66 9.95
CA PRO A 162 -22.46 3.14 9.20
C PRO A 162 -23.50 3.63 10.23
N VAL A 163 -23.85 4.91 10.12
CA VAL A 163 -24.99 5.54 10.80
C VAL A 163 -26.25 4.77 10.47
N GLU A 164 -26.69 3.86 11.34
CA GLU A 164 -28.09 3.48 11.56
C GLU A 164 -28.16 2.81 12.94
N THR A 165 -28.86 3.43 13.89
CA THR A 165 -29.69 2.81 14.96
C THR A 165 -29.70 3.71 16.19
N GLY A 166 -30.86 4.31 16.48
CA GLY A 166 -31.29 4.52 17.86
C GLY A 166 -30.89 5.84 18.53
N ILE A 167 -31.80 6.80 18.45
CA ILE A 167 -32.19 7.75 19.51
C ILE A 167 -31.54 7.58 20.91
N MET A 168 -31.11 8.71 21.49
CA MET A 168 -30.60 8.98 22.85
C MET A 168 -29.08 8.89 23.10
N GLY A 169 -28.51 10.03 23.49
CA GLY A 169 -27.15 10.14 24.02
C GLY A 169 -26.68 11.58 24.18
N TRP A 170 -27.38 12.33 25.01
CA TRP A 170 -27.11 13.74 25.36
C TRP A 170 -25.72 13.97 25.99
N LEU A 171 -25.07 15.06 25.53
CA LEU A 171 -24.25 16.02 26.29
C LEU A 171 -22.87 15.58 26.86
N SER A 172 -21.79 16.15 26.30
CA SER A 172 -20.89 17.15 26.95
C SER A 172 -19.40 16.97 26.66
N CYS A 173 -18.74 18.13 26.48
CA CYS A 173 -17.29 18.41 26.54
C CYS A 173 -16.43 17.85 25.40
N GLY A 174 -15.64 18.62 24.65
CA GLY A 174 -14.93 19.85 25.00
C GLY A 174 -13.45 19.50 25.19
N GLY A 175 -12.62 19.70 24.17
CA GLY A 175 -11.16 19.65 24.31
C GLY A 175 -10.40 19.02 23.14
N ASN A 176 -9.61 19.87 22.48
CA ASN A 176 -8.42 19.58 21.67
C ASN A 176 -8.56 19.12 20.22
N ARG A 177 -8.15 20.08 19.37
CA ARG A 177 -7.72 19.96 17.98
C ARG A 177 -6.61 18.90 17.86
N MET A 178 -6.74 18.00 16.89
CA MET A 178 -5.58 17.48 16.17
C MET A 178 -5.72 17.83 14.69
N HIS A 179 -4.77 18.62 14.23
CA HIS A 179 -4.58 19.00 12.84
C HIS A 179 -4.12 17.76 12.06
N ASN A 180 -4.82 17.41 10.98
CA ASN A 180 -4.49 16.28 10.12
C ASN A 180 -3.78 16.84 8.86
N PRO A 181 -2.46 16.65 8.66
CA PRO A 181 -1.75 17.30 7.57
C PRO A 181 -1.53 16.33 6.40
N LEU A 182 -2.58 15.77 5.79
CA LEU A 182 -2.42 14.98 4.54
C LEU A 182 -3.58 15.11 3.54
N SER A 183 -4.63 15.90 3.83
CA SER A 183 -5.68 16.22 2.84
C SER A 183 -5.42 17.49 2.03
N SER A 184 -4.37 18.26 2.34
CA SER A 184 -4.11 19.57 1.70
C SER A 184 -3.40 19.49 0.35
N TRP A 185 -2.75 18.37 0.01
CA TRP A 185 -2.04 18.23 -1.28
C TRP A 185 -2.92 17.69 -2.41
N MET A 186 -4.20 17.37 -2.13
CA MET A 186 -5.09 16.76 -3.12
C MET A 186 -5.78 17.75 -4.08
N PHE A 187 -5.55 19.06 -3.97
CA PHE A 187 -6.27 20.08 -4.77
C PHE A 187 -5.48 21.35 -5.16
N SER A 188 -4.14 21.30 -5.25
CA SER A 188 -3.35 22.39 -5.83
C SER A 188 -2.31 21.89 -6.81
#